data_AF-A0AAV1HTI2-F1
#
_entry.id   AF-A0AAV1HTI2-F1
#
_cell.length_a   1.000
_cell.length_b   1.000
_cell.length_c   1.000
_cell.angle_alpha   90.00
_cell.angle_beta   90.00
_cell.angle_gamma   90.00
#
_symmetry.space_group_name_H-M   'P 1'
#
loop_
_entity.id
_entity.type
_entity.pdbx_description
1 polymer ?
#
loop_
_entity_poly.entity_id
_entity_poly.type
_entity_poly.pdbx_seq_one_letter_code
_entity_poly.pdbx_strand_id
1 'polypeptide(L)'
;MARRMALFASRFLASSRSDSLRGTALAIHTSRTPAIEHCSALRTYAAKAASPRTRKKSLDAQTVNDVTKESKAKGPRTAYALFQKEQGSQVLAKHKAGSIGERSQILAAEWKKVSADEKASLQARVVLDSPKLPAKLPRSAYQLWMKQAGSDILSKLGGTFDNVGQRAKALSAEWKKVSEEEKARLQGELEKIAPARKRPAKKTATSAYAFYVQEQFSSHRKAGMDTKDVMKALGAAWSTLSVSEKEAYKGKAGQSS
;
A
#
# COMPACT_ATOMS: atom_id res chain seq x y z
N MET A 1 -63.21 -18.80 28.40
CA MET A 1 -62.01 -18.65 27.54
C MET A 1 -60.77 -18.78 28.40
N ALA A 2 -60.30 -20.01 28.61
CA ALA A 2 -59.28 -20.34 29.61
C ALA A 2 -58.10 -21.09 28.97
N ARG A 3 -56.90 -20.59 29.30
CA ARG A 3 -55.61 -21.29 29.52
C ARG A 3 -55.22 -22.44 28.57
N ARG A 4 -54.06 -22.28 27.92
CA ARG A 4 -53.07 -23.38 27.79
C ARG A 4 -51.65 -22.83 27.81
N MET A 5 -50.98 -23.07 28.93
CA MET A 5 -49.53 -23.20 29.03
C MET A 5 -49.12 -24.54 28.40
N ALA A 6 -47.97 -24.59 27.74
CA ALA A 6 -47.17 -25.81 27.68
C ALA A 6 -45.69 -25.46 27.41
N LEU A 7 -44.88 -25.89 28.37
CA LEU A 7 -43.43 -25.90 28.45
C LEU A 7 -42.82 -26.69 27.28
N PHE A 8 -41.62 -26.30 26.82
CA PHE A 8 -40.68 -27.29 26.31
C PHE A 8 -39.28 -27.05 26.88
N ALA A 9 -38.83 -28.10 27.57
CA ALA A 9 -37.58 -28.20 28.28
C ALA A 9 -36.42 -28.59 27.34
N SER A 10 -35.26 -28.06 27.70
CA SER A 10 -33.92 -28.66 27.65
C SER A 10 -33.67 -29.87 26.76
N ARG A 11 -32.66 -29.75 25.89
CA ARG A 11 -31.70 -30.87 25.71
C ARG A 11 -30.29 -30.39 25.44
N PHE A 12 -29.53 -30.41 26.53
CA PHE A 12 -28.09 -30.40 26.62
C PHE A 12 -27.56 -31.71 26.02
N LEU A 13 -26.60 -31.66 25.09
CA LEU A 13 -25.74 -32.80 24.76
C LEU A 13 -24.31 -32.29 24.62
N ALA A 14 -23.58 -32.47 25.72
CA ALA A 14 -22.14 -32.34 25.79
C ALA A 14 -21.50 -33.41 24.89
N SER A 15 -20.68 -32.99 23.93
CA SER A 15 -19.80 -33.89 23.18
C SER A 15 -18.42 -33.86 23.81
N SER A 16 -18.16 -34.88 24.60
CA SER A 16 -16.85 -35.27 25.11
C SER A 16 -15.95 -35.67 23.93
N ARG A 17 -14.77 -35.05 23.82
CA ARG A 17 -13.65 -35.59 23.05
C ARG A 17 -12.40 -35.64 23.91
N SER A 18 -12.20 -36.86 24.39
CA SER A 18 -10.99 -37.54 24.81
C SER A 18 -9.67 -37.06 24.19
N ASP A 19 -8.71 -36.82 25.09
CA ASP A 19 -7.34 -37.32 25.11
C ASP A 19 -6.56 -37.43 23.80
N SER A 20 -5.56 -36.55 23.67
CA SER A 20 -4.34 -36.83 22.90
C SER A 20 -3.12 -36.34 23.68
N LEU A 21 -2.61 -37.21 24.55
CA LEU A 21 -1.27 -37.13 25.09
C LEU A 21 -0.43 -38.24 24.45
N ARG A 22 0.40 -37.90 23.46
CA ARG A 22 1.65 -38.61 23.19
C ARG A 22 2.72 -37.59 22.84
N GLY A 23 3.59 -37.38 23.82
CA GLY A 23 4.79 -36.57 23.70
C GLY A 23 5.75 -37.16 22.67
N THR A 24 6.22 -36.32 21.78
CA THR A 24 7.39 -36.57 20.96
C THR A 24 8.58 -35.86 21.62
N ALA A 25 9.52 -36.67 22.08
CA ALA A 25 10.79 -36.25 22.63
C ALA A 25 11.60 -35.49 21.57
N LEU A 26 11.86 -34.21 21.81
CA LEU A 26 12.85 -33.42 21.10
C LEU A 26 14.24 -33.82 21.58
N ALA A 27 14.88 -34.73 20.85
CA ALA A 27 16.32 -34.97 20.98
C ALA A 27 17.07 -33.76 20.41
N ILE A 28 17.62 -32.94 21.31
CA ILE A 28 18.51 -31.83 20.99
C ILE A 28 19.86 -32.43 20.61
N HIS A 29 20.11 -32.57 19.31
CA HIS A 29 21.43 -32.91 18.78
C HIS A 29 22.32 -31.67 18.90
N THR A 30 23.17 -31.62 19.92
CA THR A 30 24.26 -30.65 20.02
C THR A 30 25.38 -31.07 19.06
N SER A 31 25.43 -30.46 17.88
CA SER A 31 26.58 -30.59 16.99
C SER A 31 27.78 -29.84 17.57
N ARG A 32 28.72 -30.64 18.06
CA ARG A 32 30.08 -30.33 18.45
C ARG A 32 30.81 -29.60 17.31
N THR A 33 31.09 -28.32 17.50
CA THR A 33 31.99 -27.55 16.62
C THR A 33 33.44 -27.99 16.85
N PRO A 34 34.19 -28.42 15.83
CA PRO A 34 35.63 -28.60 15.98
C PRO A 34 36.32 -27.22 16.05
N ALA A 35 37.25 -27.12 16.99
CA ALA A 35 38.19 -26.03 17.11
C ALA A 35 39.01 -25.89 15.82
N ILE A 36 38.92 -24.73 15.18
CA ILE A 36 39.87 -24.33 14.13
C ILE A 36 40.89 -23.43 14.83
N GLU A 37 41.98 -24.05 15.25
CA GLU A 37 43.20 -23.37 15.60
C GLU A 37 43.95 -22.92 14.34
N HIS A 38 44.59 -21.75 14.44
CA HIS A 38 45.70 -21.28 13.62
C HIS A 38 45.50 -21.11 12.11
N CYS A 39 45.21 -19.86 11.71
CA CYS A 39 45.88 -19.24 10.56
C CYS A 39 46.17 -17.77 10.87
N SER A 40 47.25 -17.54 11.60
CA SER A 40 47.97 -16.27 11.67
C SER A 40 48.64 -16.00 10.32
N ALA A 41 47.88 -15.47 9.37
CA ALA A 41 48.41 -14.92 8.12
C ALA A 41 48.32 -13.39 8.17
N LEU A 42 49.46 -12.79 8.48
CA LEU A 42 49.95 -11.47 8.07
C LEU A 42 48.94 -10.62 7.28
N ARG A 43 48.16 -9.78 7.97
CA ARG A 43 47.57 -8.58 7.36
C ARG A 43 48.65 -7.52 7.28
N THR A 44 49.36 -7.51 6.15
CA THR A 44 50.15 -6.37 5.73
C THR A 44 49.26 -5.14 5.59
N TYR A 45 49.73 -4.04 6.18
CA TYR A 45 49.13 -2.71 6.09
C TYR A 45 49.16 -2.22 4.64
N ALA A 46 48.02 -2.28 3.96
CA ALA A 46 47.80 -1.49 2.74
C ALA A 46 47.10 -0.19 3.14
N ALA A 47 47.90 0.87 3.32
CA ALA A 47 47.44 2.24 3.50
C ALA A 47 46.59 2.66 2.29
N LYS A 48 45.26 2.53 2.41
CA LYS A 48 44.32 3.04 1.43
C LYS A 48 44.18 4.54 1.67
N ALA A 49 44.90 5.32 0.86
CA ALA A 49 44.87 6.76 0.83
C ALA A 49 43.43 7.29 0.99
N ALA A 50 43.24 8.11 2.02
CA ALA A 50 42.01 8.84 2.23
C ALA A 50 41.76 9.73 1.02
N SER A 51 40.78 9.36 0.20
CA SER A 51 40.25 10.25 -0.85
C SER A 51 39.77 11.54 -0.18
N PRO A 52 40.22 12.73 -0.61
CA PRO A 52 39.70 13.99 -0.12
C PRO A 52 38.25 14.12 -0.60
N ARG A 53 37.29 13.71 0.23
CA ARG A 53 35.91 14.13 0.04
C ARG A 53 35.86 15.62 0.31
N THR A 54 35.97 16.39 -0.77
CA THR A 54 35.58 17.79 -0.83
C THR A 54 34.19 17.95 -0.22
N ARG A 55 34.13 18.46 1.02
CA ARG A 55 32.90 19.04 1.57
C ARG A 55 32.61 20.29 0.76
N LYS A 56 31.85 20.13 -0.33
CA LYS A 56 31.26 21.27 -1.04
C LYS A 56 30.20 21.85 -0.10
N LYS A 57 30.61 22.90 0.61
CA LYS A 57 29.79 23.75 1.46
C LYS A 57 28.84 24.52 0.53
N SER A 58 27.68 23.97 0.22
CA SER A 58 26.63 24.71 -0.50
C SER A 58 25.82 25.49 0.54
N LEU A 59 26.24 26.74 0.80
CA LEU A 59 25.56 27.64 1.73
C LEU A 59 24.36 28.38 1.09
N ASP A 60 24.08 28.16 -0.19
CA ASP A 60 23.11 28.98 -0.95
C ASP A 60 21.86 28.22 -1.48
N ALA A 61 21.48 27.10 -0.83
CA ALA A 61 20.28 26.33 -1.21
C ALA A 61 19.13 26.41 -0.19
N GLN A 62 19.17 27.38 0.73
CA GLN A 62 18.24 27.43 1.87
C GLN A 62 17.04 28.38 1.68
N THR A 63 16.96 29.15 0.58
CA THR A 63 15.92 30.18 0.39
C THR A 63 14.92 29.96 -0.75
N VAL A 64 14.92 28.78 -1.41
CA VAL A 64 13.94 28.51 -2.52
C VAL A 64 13.15 27.21 -2.35
N ASN A 65 13.30 26.50 -1.23
CA ASN A 65 12.59 25.24 -0.95
C ASN A 65 11.32 25.41 -0.10
N ASP A 66 10.86 26.64 0.14
CA ASP A 66 9.77 26.91 1.10
C ASP A 66 8.36 26.99 0.48
N VAL A 67 8.23 26.90 -0.86
CA VAL A 67 6.93 27.05 -1.54
C VAL A 67 6.37 25.73 -2.10
N THR A 68 7.13 24.63 -2.11
CA THR A 68 6.67 23.33 -2.65
C THR A 68 6.92 22.13 -1.73
N LYS A 69 7.00 22.33 -0.42
CA LYS A 69 6.68 21.26 0.53
C LYS A 69 5.18 21.19 0.73
N GLU A 70 4.48 20.63 -0.26
CA GLU A 70 3.25 19.88 0.05
C GLU A 70 3.63 18.91 1.17
N SER A 71 3.17 19.22 2.39
CA SER A 71 3.56 18.50 3.58
C SER A 71 3.29 17.03 3.33
N LYS A 72 4.33 16.18 3.36
CA LYS A 72 4.16 14.73 3.28
C LYS A 72 3.03 14.37 4.24
N ALA A 73 1.89 13.92 3.70
CA ALA A 73 0.70 13.65 4.50
C ALA A 73 1.12 12.76 5.67
N LYS A 74 1.06 13.31 6.88
CA LYS A 74 1.41 12.59 8.11
C LYS A 74 0.53 11.34 8.12
N GLY A 75 1.13 10.18 8.36
CA GLY A 75 0.41 8.91 8.30
C GLY A 75 -0.83 8.89 9.20
N PRO A 76 -1.73 7.91 9.01
CA PRO A 76 -2.93 7.77 9.83
C PRO A 76 -2.54 7.78 11.31
N ARG A 77 -3.15 8.68 12.09
CA ARG A 77 -2.88 8.77 13.52
C ARG A 77 -3.38 7.50 14.18
N THR A 78 -2.62 6.89 15.09
CA THR A 78 -3.12 5.77 15.89
C THR A 78 -4.18 6.25 16.89
N ALA A 79 -5.00 5.34 17.44
CA ALA A 79 -6.01 5.71 18.45
C ALA A 79 -5.35 6.41 19.66
N TYR A 80 -4.17 5.91 20.06
CA TYR A 80 -3.34 6.54 21.08
C TYR A 80 -2.88 7.96 20.70
N ALA A 81 -2.53 8.22 19.43
CA ALA A 81 -2.14 9.55 18.99
C ALA A 81 -3.34 10.55 18.96
N LEU A 82 -4.57 10.08 18.76
CA LEU A 82 -5.77 10.91 18.96
C LEU A 82 -6.00 11.19 20.44
N PHE A 83 -5.90 10.17 21.30
CA PHE A 83 -5.97 10.33 22.75
C PHE A 83 -4.96 11.35 23.28
N GLN A 84 -3.70 11.28 22.83
CA GLN A 84 -2.67 12.26 23.20
C GLN A 84 -3.01 13.68 22.74
N LYS A 85 -3.69 13.84 21.60
CA LYS A 85 -4.10 15.15 21.08
C LYS A 85 -5.24 15.76 21.93
N GLU A 86 -6.19 14.94 22.34
CA GLU A 86 -7.42 15.39 23.02
C GLU A 86 -7.24 15.50 24.54
N GLN A 87 -6.69 14.45 25.16
CA GLN A 87 -6.56 14.33 26.62
C GLN A 87 -5.15 14.63 27.11
N GLY A 88 -4.16 14.60 26.21
CA GLY A 88 -2.77 14.67 26.63
C GLY A 88 -2.41 15.96 27.35
N SER A 89 -2.86 17.12 26.88
CA SER A 89 -2.60 18.40 27.57
C SER A 89 -3.21 18.43 28.98
N GLN A 90 -4.41 17.87 29.16
CA GLN A 90 -5.10 17.84 30.45
C GLN A 90 -4.41 16.89 31.43
N VAL A 91 -4.05 15.69 30.98
CA VAL A 91 -3.32 14.70 31.78
C VAL A 91 -1.96 15.25 32.21
N LEU A 92 -1.24 15.91 31.30
CA LEU A 92 0.06 16.49 31.61
C LEU A 92 -0.02 17.70 32.55
N ALA A 93 -1.08 18.52 32.45
CA ALA A 93 -1.32 19.63 33.37
C ALA A 93 -1.56 19.14 34.81
N LYS A 94 -2.29 18.02 34.98
CA LYS A 94 -2.54 17.41 36.30
C LYS A 94 -1.27 16.88 36.96
N HIS A 95 -0.38 16.27 36.17
CA HIS A 95 0.83 15.63 36.70
C HIS A 95 2.07 16.55 36.74
N LYS A 96 2.00 17.78 36.21
CA LYS A 96 3.10 18.77 36.16
C LYS A 96 4.45 18.17 35.73
N ALA A 97 4.43 17.26 34.76
CA ALA A 97 5.62 16.50 34.36
C ALA A 97 6.60 17.39 33.56
N GLY A 98 7.85 17.42 34.01
CA GLY A 98 8.90 18.27 33.42
C GLY A 98 9.62 17.61 32.25
N SER A 99 9.87 16.29 32.31
CA SER A 99 10.63 15.57 31.29
C SER A 99 9.76 14.92 30.21
N ILE A 100 10.25 14.85 28.97
CA ILE A 100 9.58 14.13 27.87
C ILE A 100 9.35 12.66 28.23
N GLY A 101 10.30 12.02 28.91
CA GLY A 101 10.20 10.63 29.34
C GLY A 101 9.03 10.40 30.30
N GLU A 102 8.93 11.23 31.34
CA GLU A 102 7.84 11.19 32.33
C GLU A 102 6.48 11.44 31.67
N ARG A 103 6.39 12.44 30.79
CA ARG A 103 5.18 12.74 30.02
C ARG A 103 4.70 11.52 29.22
N SER A 104 5.62 10.80 28.58
CA SER A 104 5.27 9.60 27.82
C SER A 104 4.80 8.44 28.70
N GLN A 105 5.41 8.26 29.87
CA GLN A 105 5.02 7.21 30.83
C GLN A 105 3.64 7.49 31.44
N ILE A 106 3.37 8.73 31.83
CA ILE A 106 2.07 9.14 32.40
C ILE A 106 0.96 8.95 31.37
N LEU A 107 1.16 9.39 30.13
CA LEU A 107 0.17 9.21 29.06
C LEU A 107 -0.06 7.72 28.73
N ALA A 108 0.98 6.89 28.77
CA ALA A 108 0.86 5.45 28.55
C ALA A 108 0.10 4.77 29.71
N ALA A 109 0.34 5.18 30.96
CA ALA A 109 -0.37 4.68 32.12
C ALA A 109 -1.85 5.06 32.07
N GLU A 110 -2.17 6.30 31.70
CA GLU A 110 -3.56 6.75 31.59
C GLU A 110 -4.29 6.07 30.44
N TRP A 111 -3.62 5.89 29.29
CA TRP A 111 -4.18 5.10 28.18
C TRP A 111 -4.50 3.65 28.57
N LYS A 112 -3.74 3.03 29.47
CA LYS A 112 -4.06 1.69 29.98
C LYS A 112 -5.37 1.69 30.77
N LYS A 113 -5.71 2.78 31.48
CA LYS A 113 -6.94 2.94 32.26
C LYS A 113 -8.18 3.26 31.41
N VAL A 114 -8.00 3.85 30.22
CA VAL A 114 -9.10 4.10 29.27
C VAL A 114 -9.83 2.78 28.95
N SER A 115 -11.16 2.82 28.96
CA SER A 115 -11.98 1.63 28.77
C SER A 115 -11.85 1.06 27.35
N ALA A 116 -12.24 -0.20 27.16
CA ALA A 116 -12.22 -0.82 25.84
C ALA A 116 -13.17 -0.11 24.85
N ASP A 117 -14.30 0.40 25.34
CA ASP A 117 -15.32 1.09 24.53
C ASP A 117 -14.81 2.44 24.02
N GLU A 118 -14.15 3.23 24.87
CA GLU A 118 -13.54 4.50 24.48
C GLU A 118 -12.38 4.30 23.50
N LYS A 119 -11.57 3.26 23.71
CA LYS A 119 -10.52 2.86 22.76
C LYS A 119 -11.10 2.49 21.40
N ALA A 120 -12.20 1.74 21.37
CA ALA A 120 -12.89 1.36 20.14
C ALA A 120 -13.47 2.58 19.42
N SER A 121 -14.06 3.53 20.15
CA SER A 121 -14.57 4.80 19.60
C SER A 121 -13.45 5.63 18.97
N LEU A 122 -12.31 5.80 19.66
CA LEU A 122 -11.14 6.49 19.11
C LEU A 122 -10.55 5.76 17.90
N GLN A 123 -10.55 4.43 17.90
CA GLN A 123 -10.10 3.64 16.75
C GLN A 123 -11.03 3.78 15.54
N ALA A 124 -12.35 3.85 15.74
CA ALA A 124 -13.30 4.15 14.68
C ALA A 124 -13.05 5.56 14.10
N ARG A 125 -12.78 6.54 14.95
CA ARG A 125 -12.48 7.92 14.53
C ARG A 125 -11.16 8.02 13.75
N VAL A 126 -10.15 7.24 14.11
CA VAL A 126 -8.92 7.09 13.30
C VAL A 126 -9.24 6.62 11.89
N VAL A 127 -10.12 5.63 11.73
CA VAL A 127 -10.48 5.10 10.42
C VAL A 127 -11.18 6.15 9.56
N LEU A 128 -12.03 6.98 10.17
CA LEU A 128 -12.73 8.08 9.50
C LEU A 128 -11.80 9.25 9.12
N ASP A 129 -10.93 9.68 10.04
CA ASP A 129 -10.08 10.88 9.88
C ASP A 129 -8.75 10.59 9.14
N SER A 130 -8.46 9.33 8.80
CA SER A 130 -7.22 8.97 8.12
C SER A 130 -7.30 9.31 6.62
N PRO A 131 -6.53 10.31 6.11
CA PRO A 131 -6.50 10.65 4.69
C PRO A 131 -5.84 9.54 3.84
N LYS A 132 -5.18 8.59 4.50
CA LYS A 132 -4.56 7.43 3.87
C LYS A 132 -5.58 6.31 3.83
N LEU A 133 -6.37 6.30 2.76
CA LEU A 133 -7.16 5.13 2.36
C LEU A 133 -6.27 3.87 2.51
N PRO A 134 -6.79 2.74 3.03
CA PRO A 134 -5.96 1.56 3.25
C PRO A 134 -5.20 1.25 1.96
N ALA A 135 -3.90 0.99 2.08
CA ALA A 135 -3.00 0.84 0.93
C ALA A 135 -3.50 -0.21 -0.09
N LYS A 136 -4.39 -1.11 0.35
CA LYS A 136 -5.04 -2.17 -0.42
C LYS A 136 -6.57 -2.04 -0.42
N LEU A 137 -7.09 -0.87 -0.77
CA LEU A 137 -8.48 -0.78 -1.26
C LEU A 137 -8.65 -1.74 -2.45
N PRO A 138 -9.81 -2.38 -2.60
CA PRO A 138 -10.11 -3.17 -3.79
C PRO A 138 -9.99 -2.26 -5.01
N ARG A 139 -9.32 -2.77 -6.06
CA ARG A 139 -9.11 -2.05 -7.33
C ARG A 139 -10.18 -2.37 -8.37
N SER A 140 -10.96 -3.42 -8.13
CA SER A 140 -12.00 -3.90 -9.03
C SER A 140 -13.15 -4.53 -8.26
N ALA A 141 -14.32 -4.60 -8.89
CA ALA A 141 -15.49 -5.29 -8.36
C ALA A 141 -15.16 -6.75 -7.99
N TYR A 142 -14.33 -7.42 -8.80
CA TYR A 142 -13.84 -8.78 -8.51
C TYR A 142 -13.06 -8.87 -7.19
N GLN A 143 -12.20 -7.90 -6.88
CA GLN A 143 -11.47 -7.90 -5.61
C GLN A 143 -12.37 -7.63 -4.41
N LEU A 144 -13.39 -6.79 -4.58
CA LEU A 144 -14.39 -6.54 -3.54
C LEU A 144 -15.21 -7.80 -3.28
N TRP A 145 -15.69 -8.44 -4.33
CA TRP A 145 -16.39 -9.71 -4.28
C TRP A 145 -15.56 -10.83 -3.65
N MET A 146 -14.28 -10.98 -4.00
CA MET A 146 -13.41 -11.97 -3.36
C MET A 146 -13.26 -11.72 -1.85
N LYS A 147 -13.26 -10.46 -1.40
CA LYS A 147 -13.22 -10.15 0.04
C LYS A 147 -14.54 -10.47 0.75
N GLN A 148 -15.67 -10.28 0.09
CA GLN A 148 -17.00 -10.50 0.66
C GLN A 148 -17.40 -11.99 0.64
N ALA A 149 -17.29 -12.65 -0.51
CA ALA A 149 -17.82 -13.98 -0.76
C ALA A 149 -16.73 -15.04 -1.03
N GLY A 150 -15.48 -14.64 -1.24
CA GLY A 150 -14.42 -15.55 -1.70
C GLY A 150 -14.13 -16.69 -0.72
N SER A 151 -14.17 -16.43 0.59
CA SER A 151 -13.98 -17.49 1.59
C SER A 151 -15.12 -18.51 1.55
N ASP A 152 -16.36 -18.04 1.54
CA ASP A 152 -17.55 -18.89 1.51
C ASP A 152 -17.62 -19.73 0.23
N ILE A 153 -17.23 -19.16 -0.90
CA ILE A 153 -17.16 -19.86 -2.18
C ILE A 153 -16.11 -20.96 -2.13
N LEU A 154 -14.90 -20.67 -1.62
CA LEU A 154 -13.85 -21.68 -1.48
C LEU A 154 -14.26 -22.79 -0.51
N SER A 155 -14.97 -22.45 0.58
CA SER A 155 -15.52 -23.44 1.51
C SER A 155 -16.61 -24.31 0.87
N LYS A 156 -17.51 -23.72 0.06
CA LYS A 156 -18.55 -24.47 -0.67
C LYS A 156 -17.98 -25.39 -1.74
N LEU A 157 -16.90 -24.98 -2.40
CA LEU A 157 -16.21 -25.80 -3.40
C LEU A 157 -15.55 -27.04 -2.78
N GLY A 158 -15.38 -27.09 -1.44
CA GLY A 158 -15.01 -28.29 -0.70
C GLY A 158 -13.66 -28.91 -1.05
N GLY A 159 -12.84 -28.23 -1.87
CA GLY A 159 -11.56 -28.75 -2.36
C GLY A 159 -10.37 -28.24 -1.55
N THR A 160 -9.38 -29.11 -1.35
CA THR A 160 -8.03 -28.68 -0.96
C THR A 160 -7.40 -27.97 -2.15
N PHE A 161 -7.28 -26.65 -2.06
CA PHE A 161 -6.57 -25.87 -3.07
C PHE A 161 -5.10 -25.78 -2.68
N ASP A 162 -4.28 -26.68 -3.21
CA ASP A 162 -2.87 -26.83 -2.86
C ASP A 162 -2.04 -25.60 -3.24
N ASN A 163 -2.50 -24.82 -4.23
CA ASN A 163 -1.82 -23.59 -4.64
C ASN A 163 -2.76 -22.40 -4.87
N VAL A 164 -2.18 -21.19 -4.81
CA VAL A 164 -2.88 -19.91 -5.04
C VAL A 164 -3.49 -19.85 -6.45
N GLY A 165 -2.85 -20.48 -7.44
CA GLY A 165 -3.32 -20.48 -8.83
C GLY A 165 -4.64 -21.24 -9.03
N GLN A 166 -4.80 -22.39 -8.38
CA GLN A 166 -6.04 -23.18 -8.39
C GLN A 166 -7.18 -22.43 -7.70
N ARG A 167 -6.91 -21.77 -6.55
CA ARG A 167 -7.88 -20.87 -5.90
C ARG A 167 -8.33 -19.76 -6.84
N ALA A 168 -7.37 -19.09 -7.49
CA ALA A 168 -7.67 -18.01 -8.41
C ALA A 168 -8.49 -18.48 -9.63
N LYS A 169 -8.18 -19.67 -10.18
CA LYS A 169 -8.96 -20.27 -11.28
C LYS A 169 -10.39 -20.59 -10.86
N ALA A 170 -10.58 -21.20 -9.68
CA ALA A 170 -11.91 -21.53 -9.16
C ALA A 170 -12.75 -20.27 -8.89
N LEU A 171 -12.15 -19.27 -8.23
CA LEU A 171 -12.81 -17.97 -7.99
C LEU A 171 -13.14 -17.25 -9.30
N SER A 172 -12.27 -17.32 -10.31
CA SER A 172 -12.55 -16.73 -11.62
C SER A 172 -13.66 -17.46 -12.37
N ALA A 173 -13.82 -18.78 -12.19
CA ALA A 173 -14.92 -19.53 -12.78
C ALA A 173 -16.26 -19.15 -12.14
N GLU A 174 -16.28 -19.00 -10.82
CA GLU A 174 -17.46 -18.52 -10.09
C GLU A 174 -17.80 -17.06 -10.41
N TRP A 175 -16.80 -16.19 -10.56
CA TRP A 175 -17.03 -14.79 -10.98
C TRP A 175 -17.72 -14.67 -12.35
N LYS A 176 -17.46 -15.62 -13.27
CA LYS A 176 -18.15 -15.66 -14.56
C LYS A 176 -19.63 -16.00 -14.44
N LYS A 177 -20.01 -16.73 -13.38
CA LYS A 177 -21.40 -17.09 -13.07
C LYS A 177 -22.15 -16.00 -12.31
N VAL A 178 -21.44 -15.06 -11.68
CA VAL A 178 -22.05 -13.89 -11.03
C VAL A 178 -22.82 -13.08 -12.08
N SER A 179 -24.08 -12.73 -11.77
CA SER A 179 -24.94 -11.95 -12.66
C SER A 179 -24.37 -10.54 -12.89
N GLU A 180 -24.68 -9.94 -14.04
CA GLU A 180 -24.25 -8.57 -14.35
C GLU A 180 -24.82 -7.54 -13.37
N GLU A 181 -26.02 -7.78 -12.81
CA GLU A 181 -26.62 -6.95 -11.78
C GLU A 181 -25.76 -6.91 -10.50
N GLU A 182 -25.27 -8.07 -10.06
CA GLU A 182 -24.42 -8.16 -8.88
C GLU A 182 -23.04 -7.53 -9.15
N LYS A 183 -22.49 -7.71 -10.36
CA LYS A 183 -21.27 -7.01 -10.77
C LYS A 183 -21.46 -5.48 -10.77
N ALA A 184 -22.60 -4.99 -11.23
CA ALA A 184 -22.95 -3.57 -11.20
C ALA A 184 -23.14 -3.05 -9.77
N ARG A 185 -23.80 -3.82 -8.89
CA ARG A 185 -23.92 -3.50 -7.45
C ARG A 185 -22.55 -3.35 -6.80
N LEU A 186 -21.65 -4.31 -7.05
CA LEU A 186 -20.28 -4.29 -6.54
C LEU A 186 -19.46 -3.14 -7.14
N GLN A 187 -19.70 -2.78 -8.39
CA GLN A 187 -19.07 -1.62 -9.02
C GLN A 187 -19.54 -0.31 -8.36
N GLY A 188 -20.83 -0.16 -8.07
CA GLY A 188 -21.35 0.98 -7.31
C GLY A 188 -20.84 1.04 -5.87
N GLU A 189 -20.68 -0.12 -5.20
CA GLU A 189 -20.07 -0.19 -3.88
C GLU A 189 -18.57 0.17 -3.93
N LEU A 190 -17.87 -0.29 -4.96
CA LEU A 190 -16.47 0.07 -5.22
C LEU A 190 -16.32 1.58 -5.40
N GLU A 191 -17.24 2.25 -6.11
CA GLU A 191 -17.23 3.70 -6.28
C GLU A 191 -17.51 4.46 -4.98
N LYS A 192 -18.27 3.89 -4.04
CA LYS A 192 -18.46 4.48 -2.70
C LYS A 192 -17.20 4.32 -1.83
N ILE A 193 -16.58 3.15 -1.87
CA ILE A 193 -15.41 2.78 -1.06
C ILE A 193 -14.12 3.45 -1.60
N ALA A 194 -14.01 3.54 -2.91
CA ALA A 194 -12.89 4.08 -3.64
C ALA A 194 -13.43 5.00 -4.75
N PRO A 195 -14.02 6.17 -4.38
CA PRO A 195 -14.46 7.14 -5.37
C PRO A 195 -13.29 7.37 -6.30
N ALA A 196 -13.54 7.14 -7.60
CA ALA A 196 -12.54 6.85 -8.60
C ALA A 196 -11.24 7.58 -8.26
N ARG A 197 -10.15 6.82 -8.05
CA ARG A 197 -8.81 7.37 -7.97
C ARG A 197 -8.45 7.93 -9.35
N LYS A 198 -9.18 8.93 -9.83
CA LYS A 198 -8.78 9.89 -10.84
C LYS A 198 -7.66 10.65 -10.19
N ARG A 199 -6.50 10.00 -10.05
CA ARG A 199 -5.25 10.75 -9.94
C ARG A 199 -5.32 11.68 -11.14
N PRO A 200 -5.32 13.00 -10.96
CA PRO A 200 -5.34 13.90 -12.09
C PRO A 200 -4.23 13.41 -13.00
N ALA A 201 -4.58 13.06 -14.25
CA ALA A 201 -3.57 12.66 -15.21
C ALA A 201 -2.57 13.81 -15.22
N LYS A 202 -1.33 13.54 -14.78
CA LYS A 202 -0.31 14.57 -14.77
C LYS A 202 -0.08 14.90 -16.24
N LYS A 203 -0.69 15.99 -16.72
CA LYS A 203 -0.46 16.50 -18.06
C LYS A 203 1.00 16.93 -18.06
N THR A 204 1.86 16.09 -18.61
CA THR A 204 3.24 16.47 -18.87
C THR A 204 3.24 17.36 -20.10
N ALA A 205 4.03 18.43 -20.08
CA ALA A 205 4.27 19.24 -21.27
C ALA A 205 4.64 18.33 -22.44
N THR A 206 3.92 18.47 -23.56
CA THR A 206 4.16 17.69 -24.76
C THR A 206 5.49 18.11 -25.36
N SER A 207 6.41 17.16 -25.55
CA SER A 207 7.74 17.47 -26.11
C SER A 207 7.65 17.97 -27.56
N ALA A 208 8.64 18.76 -28.01
CA ALA A 208 8.74 19.21 -29.40
C ALA A 208 8.67 18.06 -30.42
N TYR A 209 9.32 16.93 -30.13
CA TYR A 209 9.27 15.75 -31.00
C TYR A 209 7.85 15.16 -31.10
N ALA A 210 7.05 15.21 -30.03
CA ALA A 210 5.69 14.69 -30.06
C ALA A 210 4.77 15.52 -30.99
N PHE A 211 4.96 16.85 -31.04
CA PHE A 211 4.28 17.71 -32.03
C PHE A 211 4.70 17.38 -33.47
N TYR A 212 6.01 17.20 -33.70
CA TYR A 212 6.50 16.78 -35.01
C TYR A 212 5.90 15.44 -35.45
N VAL A 213 5.88 14.46 -34.55
CA VAL A 213 5.26 13.16 -34.82
C VAL A 213 3.78 13.34 -35.15
N GLN A 214 3.02 14.10 -34.36
CA GLN A 214 1.59 14.33 -34.64
C GLN A 214 1.34 14.91 -36.04
N GLU A 215 2.14 15.88 -36.48
CA GLU A 215 1.99 16.52 -37.79
C GLU A 215 2.43 15.60 -38.94
N GLN A 216 3.53 14.87 -38.76
CA GLN A 216 4.14 14.08 -39.83
C GLN A 216 3.68 12.62 -39.87
N PHE A 217 2.95 12.14 -38.86
CA PHE A 217 2.53 10.74 -38.76
C PHE A 217 1.63 10.33 -39.93
N SER A 218 0.65 11.17 -40.29
CA SER A 218 -0.25 10.90 -41.42
C SER A 218 0.50 10.86 -42.75
N SER A 219 1.48 11.74 -42.95
CA SER A 219 2.32 11.81 -44.16
C SER A 219 3.24 10.59 -44.30
N HIS A 220 3.75 10.06 -43.19
CA HIS A 220 4.64 8.91 -43.18
C HIS A 220 3.89 7.57 -43.13
N ARG A 221 2.59 7.56 -42.81
CA ARG A 221 1.77 6.35 -42.78
C ARG A 221 1.33 5.95 -44.18
N LYS A 222 2.05 4.97 -44.75
CA LYS A 222 1.67 4.31 -46.00
C LYS A 222 0.72 3.14 -45.74
N ALA A 223 -0.13 2.80 -46.71
CA ALA A 223 -1.02 1.64 -46.63
C ALA A 223 -0.21 0.36 -46.37
N GLY A 224 -0.56 -0.38 -45.32
CA GLY A 224 0.11 -1.63 -44.93
C GLY A 224 1.39 -1.49 -44.10
N MET A 225 1.86 -0.27 -43.81
CA MET A 225 3.04 -0.08 -42.97
C MET A 225 2.68 -0.18 -41.48
N ASP A 226 3.49 -0.92 -40.70
CA ASP A 226 3.32 -1.01 -39.25
C ASP A 226 3.63 0.34 -38.58
N THR A 227 2.92 0.63 -37.51
CA THR A 227 3.08 1.87 -36.74
C THR A 227 4.50 2.01 -36.20
N LYS A 228 5.18 0.91 -35.86
CA LYS A 228 6.55 0.94 -35.37
C LYS A 228 7.54 1.40 -36.43
N ASP A 229 7.32 1.02 -37.69
CA ASP A 229 8.21 1.39 -38.78
C ASP A 229 8.00 2.86 -39.20
N VAL A 230 6.75 3.35 -39.14
CA VAL A 230 6.45 4.79 -39.27
C VAL A 230 7.17 5.58 -38.19
N MET A 231 7.13 5.14 -36.92
CA MET A 231 7.82 5.83 -35.82
C MET A 231 9.34 5.82 -35.97
N LYS A 232 9.94 4.74 -36.48
CA LYS A 232 11.38 4.70 -36.79
C LYS A 232 11.75 5.68 -37.90
N ALA A 233 10.96 5.72 -38.98
CA ALA A 233 11.17 6.66 -40.08
C ALA A 233 11.07 8.12 -39.61
N LEU A 234 10.07 8.43 -38.78
CA LEU A 234 9.93 9.75 -38.16
C LEU A 234 11.09 10.10 -37.23
N GLY A 235 11.61 9.14 -36.47
CA GLY A 235 12.79 9.35 -35.63
C GLY A 235 14.05 9.67 -36.46
N ALA A 236 14.22 8.98 -37.59
CA ALA A 236 15.31 9.25 -38.52
C ALA A 236 15.15 10.64 -39.16
N ALA A 237 13.96 10.96 -39.67
CA ALA A 237 13.65 12.26 -40.25
C ALA A 237 13.82 13.42 -39.23
N TRP A 238 13.45 13.20 -37.97
CA TRP A 238 13.69 14.17 -36.90
C TRP A 238 15.17 14.40 -36.65
N SER A 239 15.99 13.35 -36.70
CA SER A 239 17.44 13.50 -36.51
C SER A 239 18.08 14.37 -37.61
N THR A 240 17.58 14.28 -38.85
CA THR A 240 18.07 15.04 -40.00
C THR A 240 17.59 16.50 -40.05
N LEU A 241 16.52 16.86 -39.34
CA LEU A 241 16.05 18.26 -39.29
C LEU A 241 17.12 19.19 -38.73
N SER A 242 17.18 20.40 -39.31
CA SER A 242 18.06 21.46 -38.84
C SER A 242 17.67 21.93 -37.44
N VAL A 243 18.61 22.59 -36.75
CA VAL A 243 18.34 23.18 -35.43
C VAL A 243 17.20 24.21 -35.52
N SER A 244 17.18 25.02 -36.58
CA SER A 244 16.13 26.03 -36.82
C SER A 244 14.72 25.42 -36.90
N GLU A 245 14.56 24.33 -37.63
CA GLU A 245 13.26 23.64 -37.75
C GLU A 245 12.83 23.01 -36.43
N LYS A 246 13.79 22.44 -35.67
CA LYS A 246 13.52 21.90 -34.34
C LYS A 246 13.09 22.98 -33.34
N GLU A 247 13.59 24.20 -33.45
CA GLU A 247 13.17 25.33 -32.61
C GLU A 247 11.71 25.72 -32.83
N ALA A 248 11.19 25.63 -34.06
CA ALA A 248 9.77 25.89 -34.33
C ALA A 248 8.85 24.93 -33.54
N TYR A 249 9.23 23.65 -33.43
CA TYR A 249 8.49 22.68 -32.64
C TYR A 249 8.67 22.87 -31.12
N LYS A 250 9.82 23.41 -30.67
CA LYS A 250 10.00 23.81 -29.27
C LYS A 250 9.09 24.98 -28.89
N GLY A 251 8.88 25.93 -29.81
CA GLY A 251 7.90 27.01 -29.63
C GLY A 251 6.48 26.48 -29.41
N LYS A 252 6.03 25.53 -30.25
CA LYS A 252 4.73 24.84 -30.10
C LYS A 252 4.62 24.08 -28.77
N ALA A 253 5.70 23.40 -28.36
CA ALA A 253 5.76 22.70 -27.08
C ALA A 253 5.66 23.62 -25.86
N GLY A 254 6.24 24.82 -25.93
CA GLY A 254 6.15 25.82 -24.87
C GLY A 254 4.75 26.41 -24.69
N GLN A 255 3.93 26.41 -25.75
CA GLN A 255 2.56 26.93 -25.71
C GLN A 255 1.51 25.92 -25.21
N SER A 256 1.85 24.62 -25.13
CA SER A 256 0.92 23.57 -24.75
C SER A 256 1.03 23.09 -23.30
N SER A 257 1.83 23.78 -22.48
CA SER A 257 2.04 23.46 -21.06
C SER A 257 1.19 24.33 -20.15
#